data_AF-A0A2G9N3C1-F1
#
_entry.id   AF-A0A2G9N3C1-F1
#
_cell.length_a   1.000
_cell.length_b   1.000
_cell.length_c   1.000
_cell.angle_alpha   90.00
_cell.angle_beta   90.00
_cell.angle_gamma   90.00
#
_symmetry.space_group_name_H-M   'P 1'
#
loop_
_entity.id
_entity.type
_entity.pdbx_description
1 polymer ?
#
loop_
_entity_poly.entity_id
_entity_poly.type
_entity_poly.pdbx_seq_one_letter_code
_entity_poly.pdbx_strand_id
1 'polypeptide(L)'
;MQKRSKIIRSGKIEIYLASLEDIFLLKSVSSRESDVVDCENILSKTTLNWKTIYSEIKSQENNLFGVRENVILDHLEALEKRLETKIPIVKKLLNVVLEKSIVHAAKNPVTIKQIMEKIDFPETTIRNKIHKLLKNKKLIKTNKNPLEVTADKDGKIKKLETTY
;
A
#
# COMPACT_ATOMS: atom_id res chain seq x y z
N MET A 1 -9.16 15.23 4.50
CA MET A 1 -9.20 16.48 3.69
C MET A 1 -9.87 17.65 4.41
N GLN A 2 -11.21 17.74 4.57
CA GLN A 2 -11.88 18.94 5.14
C GLN A 2 -11.41 19.38 6.55
N LYS A 3 -10.99 18.44 7.40
CA LYS A 3 -10.48 18.78 8.75
C LYS A 3 -9.14 19.54 8.74
N ARG A 4 -8.38 19.48 7.63
CA ARG A 4 -7.04 20.08 7.49
C ARG A 4 -7.02 21.28 6.55
N SER A 5 -8.13 21.58 5.90
CA SER A 5 -8.19 22.69 4.95
C SER A 5 -8.18 24.04 5.65
N LYS A 6 -7.51 25.01 5.04
CA LYS A 6 -7.60 26.41 5.45
C LYS A 6 -8.95 26.97 5.01
N ILE A 7 -9.70 27.54 5.95
CA ILE A 7 -11.02 28.13 5.68
C ILE A 7 -10.85 29.61 5.38
N ILE A 8 -11.37 30.06 4.25
CA ILE A 8 -11.52 31.48 3.91
C ILE A 8 -13.01 31.78 3.84
N ARG A 9 -13.44 32.82 4.56
CA ARG A 9 -14.84 33.26 4.55
C ARG A 9 -14.97 34.52 3.71
N SER A 10 -15.95 34.54 2.81
CA SER A 10 -16.33 35.73 2.04
C SER A 10 -17.85 35.87 2.03
N GLY A 11 -18.36 36.79 2.85
CA GLY A 11 -19.80 36.94 3.09
C GLY A 11 -20.41 35.66 3.65
N LYS A 12 -21.34 35.05 2.89
CA LYS A 12 -22.02 33.79 3.25
C LYS A 12 -21.31 32.53 2.73
N ILE A 13 -20.17 32.67 2.07
CA ILE A 13 -19.45 31.56 1.43
C ILE A 13 -18.25 31.17 2.30
N GLU A 14 -18.13 29.88 2.58
CA GLU A 14 -16.93 29.27 3.17
C GLU A 14 -16.15 28.49 2.09
N ILE A 15 -14.92 28.90 1.85
CA ILE A 15 -13.99 28.27 0.90
C ILE A 15 -12.99 27.43 1.71
N TYR A 16 -12.92 26.14 1.39
CA TYR A 16 -12.00 25.21 2.01
C TYR A 16 -10.82 24.94 1.07
N LEU A 17 -9.66 25.50 1.39
CA LEU A 17 -8.43 25.28 0.62
C LEU A 17 -7.73 24.00 1.06
N ALA A 18 -7.59 23.04 0.16
CA ALA A 18 -6.85 21.80 0.41
C ALA A 18 -5.38 22.07 0.74
N SER A 19 -4.80 21.27 1.61
CA SER A 19 -3.36 21.34 1.87
C SER A 19 -2.57 20.77 0.69
N LEU A 20 -1.29 21.14 0.59
CA LEU A 20 -0.43 20.60 -0.47
C LEU A 20 -0.22 19.08 -0.32
N GLU A 21 -0.21 18.55 0.91
CA GLU A 21 -0.20 17.10 1.14
C GLU A 21 -1.43 16.40 0.56
N ASP A 22 -2.61 17.01 0.71
CA ASP A 22 -3.86 16.46 0.21
C ASP A 22 -3.91 16.53 -1.33
N ILE A 23 -3.41 17.63 -1.92
CA ILE A 23 -3.30 17.78 -3.38
C ILE A 23 -2.28 16.79 -3.95
N PHE A 24 -1.10 16.68 -3.33
CA PHE A 24 -0.06 15.74 -3.72
C PHE A 24 -0.58 14.30 -3.68
N LEU A 25 -1.24 13.92 -2.58
CA LEU A 25 -1.81 12.59 -2.46
C LEU A 25 -2.87 12.34 -3.54
N LEU A 26 -3.78 13.29 -3.77
CA LEU A 26 -4.79 13.19 -4.83
C LEU A 26 -4.17 13.00 -6.21
N LYS A 27 -3.04 13.66 -6.49
CA LYS A 27 -2.31 13.50 -7.74
C LYS A 27 -1.64 12.14 -7.86
N SER A 28 -1.11 11.62 -6.75
CA SER A 28 -0.45 10.31 -6.72
C SER A 28 -1.37 9.09 -6.92
N VAL A 29 -2.70 9.26 -6.89
CA VAL A 29 -3.65 8.15 -7.16
C VAL A 29 -3.80 7.83 -8.66
N SER A 30 -3.10 8.57 -9.52
CA SER A 30 -3.07 8.36 -10.96
C SER A 30 -1.62 8.26 -11.43
N SER A 31 -1.38 7.45 -12.46
CA SER A 31 -0.06 7.31 -13.08
C SER A 31 0.10 8.17 -14.35
N ARG A 32 -0.76 9.19 -14.54
CA ARG A 32 -0.63 10.10 -15.68
C ARG A 32 0.64 10.93 -15.54
N GLU A 33 1.38 11.07 -16.62
CA GLU A 33 2.64 11.83 -16.65
C GLU A 33 2.47 13.26 -16.12
N SER A 34 1.38 13.93 -16.49
CA SER A 34 1.07 15.27 -15.99
C SER A 34 0.93 15.32 -14.46
N ASP A 35 0.35 14.29 -13.84
CA ASP A 35 0.20 14.24 -12.39
C ASP A 35 1.55 13.99 -11.70
N VAL A 36 2.46 13.22 -12.33
CA VAL A 36 3.83 13.04 -11.83
C VAL A 36 4.61 14.35 -11.87
N VAL A 37 4.49 15.11 -12.97
CA VAL A 37 5.11 16.43 -13.12
C VAL A 37 4.54 17.44 -12.11
N ASP A 38 3.23 17.40 -11.84
CA ASP A 38 2.61 18.23 -10.79
C ASP A 38 3.19 17.92 -9.41
N CYS A 39 3.34 16.63 -9.07
CA CYS A 39 3.94 16.19 -7.81
C CYS A 39 5.42 16.61 -7.69
N GLU A 40 6.19 16.48 -8.76
CA GLU A 40 7.58 16.96 -8.87
C GLU A 40 7.66 18.48 -8.61
N ASN A 41 6.78 19.26 -9.26
CA ASN A 41 6.69 20.70 -9.05
C ASN A 41 6.34 21.07 -7.60
N ILE A 42 5.45 20.33 -6.94
CA ILE A 42 5.13 20.55 -5.52
C ILE A 42 6.38 20.32 -4.65
N LEU A 43 7.08 19.20 -4.86
CA LEU A 43 8.27 18.85 -4.09
C LEU A 43 9.44 19.83 -4.29
N SER A 44 9.55 20.44 -5.47
CA SER A 44 10.57 21.47 -5.74
C SER A 44 10.35 22.77 -4.95
N LYS A 45 9.10 23.05 -4.54
CA LYS A 45 8.70 24.33 -3.92
C LYS A 45 8.52 24.25 -2.41
N THR A 46 8.35 23.04 -1.86
CA THR A 46 8.06 22.88 -0.44
C THR A 46 8.44 21.48 0.07
N THR A 47 8.60 21.38 1.38
CA THR A 47 8.72 20.10 2.07
C THR A 47 7.35 19.63 2.54
N LEU A 48 6.92 18.46 2.10
CA LEU A 48 5.65 17.87 2.50
C LEU A 48 5.74 17.12 3.83
N ASN A 49 4.64 17.13 4.60
CA ASN A 49 4.51 16.27 5.76
C ASN A 49 4.15 14.83 5.36
N TRP A 50 5.18 14.01 5.14
CA TRP A 50 5.03 12.60 4.77
C TRP A 50 4.27 11.75 5.79
N LYS A 51 4.29 12.11 7.07
CA LYS A 51 3.49 11.42 8.10
C LYS A 51 2.01 11.66 7.89
N THR A 52 1.62 12.89 7.53
CA THR A 52 0.24 13.24 7.18
C THR A 52 -0.24 12.47 5.95
N ILE A 53 0.56 12.45 4.88
CA ILE A 53 0.25 11.71 3.64
C ILE A 53 0.03 10.23 3.94
N TYR A 54 0.97 9.59 4.65
CA TYR A 54 0.84 8.16 4.97
C TYR A 54 -0.37 7.85 5.86
N SER A 55 -0.67 8.72 6.83
CA SER A 55 -1.85 8.57 7.69
C SER A 55 -3.14 8.69 6.90
N GLU A 56 -3.18 9.57 5.90
CA GLU A 56 -4.34 9.73 5.02
C GLU A 56 -4.52 8.51 4.11
N ILE A 57 -3.45 7.96 3.51
CA ILE A 57 -3.50 6.70 2.74
C ILE A 57 -4.15 5.60 3.59
N LYS A 58 -3.71 5.44 4.83
CA LYS A 58 -4.26 4.45 5.78
C LYS A 58 -5.71 4.73 6.19
N SER A 59 -6.07 6.00 6.33
CA SER A 59 -7.45 6.38 6.62
C SER A 59 -8.38 6.06 5.44
N GLN A 60 -7.94 6.32 4.21
CA GLN A 60 -8.74 6.07 3.02
C GLN A 60 -8.87 4.58 2.71
N GLU A 61 -7.83 3.77 2.97
CA GLU A 61 -7.89 2.30 2.91
C GLU A 61 -9.08 1.74 3.72
N ASN A 62 -9.30 2.25 4.94
CA ASN A 62 -10.36 1.74 5.83
C ASN A 62 -11.76 2.22 5.45
N ASN A 63 -11.86 3.38 4.79
CA ASN A 63 -13.14 4.07 4.56
C ASN A 63 -13.63 3.99 3.11
N LEU A 64 -12.76 3.67 2.16
CA LEU A 64 -13.06 3.63 0.73
C LEU A 64 -12.65 2.27 0.17
N PHE A 65 -13.60 1.55 -0.42
CA PHE A 65 -13.34 0.41 -1.30
C PHE A 65 -12.61 0.90 -2.56
N GLY A 66 -11.32 1.24 -2.49
CA GLY A 66 -10.67 1.71 -3.71
C GLY A 66 -9.29 2.36 -3.62
N VAL A 67 -8.73 2.65 -2.45
CA VAL A 67 -7.32 3.09 -2.44
C VAL A 67 -6.43 1.90 -2.69
N ARG A 68 -5.93 1.83 -3.94
CA ARG A 68 -4.94 0.86 -4.37
C ARG A 68 -3.57 1.39 -3.99
N GLU A 69 -3.07 1.04 -2.80
CA GLU A 69 -1.75 1.50 -2.35
C GLU A 69 -0.62 1.16 -3.31
N ASN A 70 -0.81 0.14 -4.15
CA ASN A 70 0.10 -0.18 -5.24
C ASN A 70 0.16 0.95 -6.29
N VAL A 71 -0.95 1.58 -6.66
CA VAL A 71 -0.94 2.71 -7.63
C VAL A 71 -0.17 3.90 -7.07
N ILE A 72 -0.38 4.21 -5.79
CA ILE A 72 0.37 5.28 -5.12
C ILE A 72 1.85 4.90 -5.03
N LEU A 73 2.16 3.65 -4.70
CA LEU A 73 3.54 3.16 -4.66
C LEU A 73 4.22 3.30 -6.03
N ASP A 74 3.59 2.83 -7.09
CA ASP A 74 4.11 2.92 -8.46
C ASP A 74 4.36 4.37 -8.86
N HIS A 75 3.44 5.28 -8.53
CA HIS A 75 3.61 6.71 -8.75
C HIS A 75 4.80 7.29 -7.98
N LEU A 76 4.95 6.96 -6.70
CA LEU A 76 6.07 7.44 -5.89
C LEU A 76 7.41 6.86 -6.34
N GLU A 77 7.46 5.60 -6.78
CA GLU A 77 8.67 5.01 -7.34
C GLU A 77 9.06 5.65 -8.68
N ALA A 78 8.09 5.99 -9.52
CA ALA A 78 8.34 6.76 -10.73
C ALA A 78 8.90 8.16 -10.39
N LEU A 79 8.35 8.80 -9.36
CA LEU A 79 8.82 10.10 -8.88
C LEU A 79 10.24 10.04 -8.29
N GLU A 80 10.57 9.01 -7.48
CA GLU A 80 11.93 8.79 -6.97
C GLU A 80 12.94 8.60 -8.12
N LYS A 81 12.56 7.85 -9.17
CA LYS A 81 13.42 7.61 -10.34
C LYS A 81 13.71 8.92 -11.09
N ARG A 82 12.71 9.79 -11.24
CA ARG A 82 12.87 11.09 -11.92
C ARG A 82 13.69 12.09 -11.12
N LEU A 83 13.47 12.14 -9.81
CA LEU A 83 14.11 13.10 -8.90
C LEU A 83 15.46 12.64 -8.35
N GLU A 84 15.85 11.39 -8.63
CA GLU A 84 17.01 10.72 -8.04
C GLU A 84 17.06 10.82 -6.50
N THR A 85 15.89 10.96 -5.87
CA THR A 85 15.74 11.27 -4.44
C THR A 85 14.78 10.29 -3.79
N LYS A 86 15.08 9.89 -2.54
CA LYS A 86 14.24 8.98 -1.77
C LYS A 86 13.08 9.69 -1.09
N ILE A 87 11.87 9.18 -1.30
CA ILE A 87 10.65 9.64 -0.66
C ILE A 87 10.45 8.86 0.66
N PRO A 88 10.35 9.53 1.82
CA PRO A 88 10.37 8.89 3.14
C PRO A 88 9.33 7.79 3.42
N ILE A 89 8.25 7.72 2.65
CA ILE A 89 7.17 6.75 2.84
C ILE A 89 7.22 5.55 1.90
N VAL A 90 8.01 5.59 0.82
CA VAL A 90 8.04 4.52 -0.21
C VAL A 90 8.36 3.16 0.41
N LYS A 91 9.43 3.06 1.21
CA LYS A 91 9.80 1.81 1.89
C LYS A 91 8.70 1.27 2.81
N LYS A 92 7.94 2.16 3.48
CA LYS A 92 6.83 1.75 4.35
C LYS A 92 5.66 1.24 3.50
N LEU A 93 5.33 1.94 2.42
CA LEU A 93 4.25 1.60 1.51
C LEU A 93 4.53 0.28 0.77
N LEU A 94 5.75 0.09 0.27
CA LEU A 94 6.24 -1.16 -0.33
C LEU A 94 6.01 -2.36 0.60
N ASN A 95 6.33 -2.21 1.89
CA ASN A 95 6.13 -3.26 2.88
C ASN A 95 4.65 -3.62 3.08
N VAL A 96 3.76 -2.63 3.03
CA VAL A 96 2.31 -2.81 3.13
C VAL A 96 1.77 -3.49 1.89
N VAL A 97 2.14 -2.99 0.70
CA VAL A 97 1.71 -3.54 -0.60
C VAL A 97 2.14 -4.99 -0.73
N LEU A 98 3.42 -5.30 -0.48
CA LEU A 98 3.92 -6.68 -0.54
C LEU A 98 3.17 -7.62 0.42
N GLU A 99 2.96 -7.20 1.67
CA GLU A 99 2.23 -7.99 2.65
C GLU A 99 0.80 -8.30 2.18
N LYS A 100 0.09 -7.28 1.70
CA LYS A 100 -1.27 -7.43 1.15
C LYS A 100 -1.30 -8.32 -0.08
N SER A 101 -0.36 -8.15 -1.01
CA SER A 101 -0.30 -8.94 -2.25
C SER A 101 -0.09 -10.41 -1.94
N ILE A 102 0.78 -10.75 -0.98
CA ILE A 102 0.98 -12.13 -0.54
C ILE A 102 -0.30 -12.70 0.09
N VAL A 103 -0.93 -11.97 1.01
CA VAL A 103 -2.18 -12.41 1.66
C VAL A 103 -3.30 -12.59 0.63
N HIS A 104 -3.39 -11.69 -0.35
CA HIS A 104 -4.36 -11.79 -1.43
C HIS A 104 -4.10 -12.99 -2.35
N ALA A 105 -2.84 -13.24 -2.71
CA ALA A 105 -2.45 -14.40 -3.51
C ALA A 105 -2.74 -15.72 -2.78
N ALA A 106 -2.62 -15.72 -1.45
CA ALA A 106 -2.88 -16.86 -0.58
C ALA A 106 -4.35 -17.00 -0.13
N LYS A 107 -5.33 -16.40 -0.83
CA LYS A 107 -6.77 -16.65 -0.57
C LYS A 107 -7.15 -18.13 -0.67
N ASN A 108 -6.40 -18.90 -1.46
CA ASN A 108 -6.42 -20.35 -1.53
C ASN A 108 -5.00 -20.85 -1.22
N PRO A 109 -4.82 -22.14 -0.87
CA PRO A 109 -3.49 -22.73 -0.70
C PRO A 109 -2.61 -22.47 -1.93
N VAL A 110 -1.44 -21.87 -1.70
CA VAL A 110 -0.47 -21.54 -2.76
C VAL A 110 0.95 -21.82 -2.30
N THR A 111 1.77 -22.23 -3.24
CA THR A 111 3.22 -22.38 -3.06
C THR A 111 3.95 -21.05 -3.23
N ILE A 112 5.19 -20.97 -2.74
CA ILE A 112 6.06 -19.79 -2.97
C ILE A 112 6.21 -19.52 -4.48
N LYS A 113 6.37 -20.57 -5.30
CA LYS A 113 6.51 -20.44 -6.76
C LYS A 113 5.29 -19.76 -7.39
N GLN A 114 4.09 -20.17 -7.00
CA GLN A 114 2.84 -19.56 -7.49
C GLN A 114 2.66 -18.11 -7.02
N ILE A 115 3.21 -17.74 -5.86
CA ILE A 115 3.22 -16.34 -5.40
C ILE A 115 4.17 -15.52 -6.26
N MET A 116 5.35 -16.05 -6.61
CA MET A 116 6.32 -15.37 -7.47
C MET A 116 5.79 -15.12 -8.88
N GLU A 117 4.98 -16.03 -9.42
CA GLU A 117 4.34 -15.86 -10.74
C GLU A 117 3.29 -14.73 -10.75
N LYS A 118 2.77 -14.35 -9.57
CA LYS A 118 1.68 -13.36 -9.43
C LYS A 118 2.16 -11.99 -8.95
N ILE A 119 3.35 -11.89 -8.37
CA ILE A 119 3.84 -10.68 -7.73
C ILE A 119 5.27 -10.41 -8.17
N ASP A 120 5.51 -9.22 -8.70
CA ASP A 120 6.81 -8.78 -9.19
C ASP A 120 7.74 -8.31 -8.05
N PHE A 121 8.23 -9.26 -7.25
CA PHE A 121 9.19 -8.99 -6.17
C PHE A 121 10.30 -10.06 -6.14
N PRO A 122 11.50 -9.72 -5.64
CA PRO A 122 12.57 -10.70 -5.48
C PRO A 122 12.15 -11.86 -4.56
N GLU A 123 12.53 -13.08 -4.94
CA GLU A 123 12.18 -14.30 -4.20
C GLU A 123 12.58 -14.24 -2.71
N THR A 124 13.79 -13.76 -2.44
CA THR A 124 14.31 -13.59 -1.07
C THR A 124 13.42 -12.70 -0.24
N THR A 125 12.93 -11.60 -0.81
CA THR A 125 12.01 -10.66 -0.19
C THR A 125 10.65 -11.31 0.09
N ILE A 126 10.12 -12.07 -0.87
CA ILE A 126 8.86 -12.82 -0.71
C ILE A 126 9.00 -13.86 0.41
N ARG A 127 10.04 -14.70 0.39
CA ARG A 127 10.30 -15.73 1.42
C ARG A 127 10.41 -15.13 2.82
N ASN A 128 11.21 -14.08 2.96
CA ASN A 128 11.38 -13.36 4.23
C ASN A 128 10.05 -12.80 4.73
N LYS A 129 9.22 -12.27 3.82
CA LYS A 129 7.90 -11.76 4.18
C LYS A 129 6.94 -12.88 4.59
N ILE A 130 6.89 -13.99 3.86
CA ILE A 130 6.05 -15.16 4.21
C ILE A 130 6.40 -15.68 5.61
N HIS A 131 7.69 -15.83 5.93
CA HIS A 131 8.11 -16.24 7.29
C HIS A 131 7.61 -15.28 8.37
N LYS A 132 7.68 -13.98 8.13
CA LYS A 132 7.14 -12.96 9.05
C LYS A 132 5.62 -13.08 9.20
N LEU A 133 4.90 -13.36 8.12
CA LEU A 133 3.44 -13.49 8.13
C LEU A 133 2.96 -14.78 8.83
N LEU A 134 3.71 -15.87 8.68
CA LEU A 134 3.49 -17.10 9.45
C LEU A 134 3.70 -16.87 10.96
N LYS A 135 4.77 -16.16 11.34
CA LYS A 135 5.04 -15.81 12.75
C LYS A 135 3.91 -14.95 13.33
N ASN A 136 3.36 -14.03 12.54
CA ASN A 136 2.29 -13.12 12.94
C ASN A 136 0.88 -13.73 12.74
N LYS A 137 0.77 -15.03 12.43
CA LYS A 137 -0.49 -15.76 12.20
C LYS A 137 -1.40 -15.17 11.11
N LYS A 138 -0.85 -14.41 10.16
CA LYS A 138 -1.60 -13.92 8.99
C LYS A 138 -1.67 -14.96 7.87
N LEU A 139 -0.75 -15.92 7.89
CA LEU A 139 -0.72 -17.09 7.02
C LEU A 139 -0.66 -18.35 7.87
N ILE A 140 -1.15 -19.45 7.33
CA ILE A 140 -1.09 -20.79 7.92
C ILE A 140 -0.44 -21.73 6.91
N LYS A 141 0.37 -22.69 7.39
CA LYS A 141 0.93 -23.75 6.55
C LYS A 141 -0.12 -24.81 6.29
N THR A 142 -0.35 -25.13 5.02
CA THR A 142 -1.27 -26.22 4.62
C THR A 142 -0.50 -27.48 4.23
N ASN A 143 0.69 -27.33 3.65
CA ASN A 143 1.59 -28.42 3.29
C ASN A 143 3.04 -28.05 3.65
N LYS A 144 3.86 -29.06 3.99
CA LYS A 144 5.29 -28.89 4.26
C LYS A 144 6.15 -29.03 3.01
N ASN A 145 5.80 -29.93 2.09
CA ASN A 145 6.59 -30.24 0.88
C ASN A 145 5.67 -30.48 -0.34
N PRO A 146 5.61 -29.57 -1.32
CA PRO A 146 6.17 -28.22 -1.27
C PRO A 146 5.51 -27.39 -0.15
N LEU A 147 6.21 -26.38 0.36
CA LEU A 147 5.62 -25.46 1.35
C LEU A 147 4.45 -24.72 0.72
N GLU A 148 3.26 -24.96 1.25
CA GLU A 148 2.03 -24.27 0.86
C GLU A 148 1.51 -23.44 2.03
N VAL A 149 1.02 -22.26 1.68
CA VAL A 149 0.45 -21.31 2.64
C VAL A 149 -0.93 -20.84 2.17
N THR A 150 -1.79 -20.57 3.14
CA THR A 150 -3.10 -19.94 2.93
C THR A 150 -3.25 -18.77 3.90
N ALA A 151 -3.98 -17.74 3.51
CA ALA A 151 -4.36 -16.64 4.38
C ALA A 151 -5.23 -17.16 5.53
N ASP A 152 -4.97 -16.69 6.74
CA ASP A 152 -5.85 -16.94 7.88
C ASP A 152 -7.16 -16.17 7.64
N LYS A 153 -8.17 -16.88 7.13
CA LYS A 153 -9.53 -16.38 7.00
C LYS A 153 -10.17 -16.42 8.39
N ASP A 154 -9.80 -15.50 9.26
CA ASP A 154 -10.41 -15.27 10.57
C ASP A 154 -10.87 -16.55 11.30
N GLY A 155 -9.95 -17.39 11.77
CA GLY A 155 -10.27 -18.46 12.73
C GLY A 155 -11.25 -19.54 12.25
N LYS A 156 -11.49 -19.66 10.94
CA LYS A 156 -12.37 -20.69 10.34
C LYS A 156 -11.64 -21.68 9.41
N ILE A 157 -10.43 -22.10 9.78
CA ILE A 157 -9.96 -23.45 9.46
C ILE A 157 -10.06 -24.29 10.74
N LYS A 158 -11.27 -24.40 11.30
CA LYS A 158 -11.61 -25.56 12.12
C LYS A 158 -11.73 -26.74 11.17
N LYS A 159 -10.99 -27.80 11.48
CA LYS A 159 -10.94 -29.10 10.79
C LYS A 159 -10.17 -29.11 9.46
N LEU A 160 -8.83 -29.18 9.57
CA LEU A 160 -8.17 -30.23 8.79
C LEU A 160 -8.55 -31.52 9.49
N GLU A 161 -9.44 -32.26 8.83
CA GLU A 161 -9.83 -33.61 9.19
C GLU A 161 -8.57 -34.47 9.28
N THR A 162 -8.18 -34.83 10.50
CA THR A 162 -7.45 -36.06 10.76
C THR A 162 -8.46 -37.19 10.58
N THR A 163 -8.51 -37.75 9.38
CA THR A 163 -8.96 -39.12 9.15
C THR A 163 -8.14 -39.65 7.99
N TYR A 164 -7.05 -40.33 8.30
CA TYR A 164 -6.83 -41.75 8.05
C TYR A 164 -5.57 -42.18 8.83
#